data_AF-A0A6L3CEH9-F1
#
_entry.id   AF-A0A6L3CEH9-F1
#
_cell.length_a   1.000
_cell.length_b   1.000
_cell.length_c   1.000
_cell.angle_alpha   90.00
_cell.angle_beta   90.00
_cell.angle_gamma   90.00
#
_symmetry.space_group_name_H-M   'P 1'
#
loop_
_entity.id
_entity.type
_entity.pdbx_description
1 polymer ?
#
loop_
_entity_poly.entity_id
_entity_poly.type
_entity_poly.pdbx_seq_one_letter_code
_entity_poly.pdbx_strand_id
1 'polypeptide(L)'
;MALPQIGTKAEPQIIPTNAGLRTWAVPPQGLQENIVPNDLFYIRNHWKESPKIDINTFELKIDGEVERTISLSFEDLKKLPQKRFQVTFECCGNSPVPEYYTKALRISSVMEQIKGHGIMGNAEWAGVSLKDVLEL
;
A
#
# COMPACT_ATOMS: atom_id res chain seq x y z
N MET A 1 23.83 -33.10 20.56
CA MET A 1 23.98 -32.85 19.12
C MET A 1 22.61 -32.38 18.62
N ALA A 2 22.47 -31.11 18.22
CA ALA A 2 21.17 -30.61 17.75
C ALA A 2 20.89 -31.20 16.36
N LEU A 3 19.67 -31.69 16.14
CA LEU A 3 19.24 -32.15 14.83
C LEU A 3 19.33 -30.99 13.82
N PRO A 4 19.82 -31.23 12.59
CA PRO A 4 19.82 -30.20 11.57
C PRO A 4 18.37 -29.79 11.32
N GLN A 5 18.08 -28.49 11.42
CA GLN A 5 16.79 -27.98 11.02
C GLN A 5 16.66 -28.19 9.51
N ILE A 6 15.87 -29.18 9.13
CA ILE A 6 15.37 -29.32 7.76
C ILE A 6 14.24 -28.29 7.63
N GLY A 7 14.63 -27.02 7.52
CA GLY A 7 13.72 -25.95 7.19
C GLY A 7 13.48 -25.99 5.69
N THR A 8 12.25 -26.29 5.26
CA THR A 8 11.83 -25.98 3.90
C THR A 8 12.06 -24.47 3.71
N LYS A 9 12.89 -24.07 2.74
CA LYS A 9 12.98 -22.66 2.35
C LYS A 9 11.59 -22.23 1.88
N ALA A 10 10.88 -21.50 2.74
CA ALA A 10 9.60 -20.91 2.40
C ALA A 10 9.88 -19.51 1.85
N GLU A 11 9.43 -19.24 0.63
CA GLU A 11 9.44 -17.89 0.09
C GLU A 11 8.53 -17.00 0.94
N PRO A 12 8.95 -15.78 1.31
CA PRO A 12 8.12 -14.86 2.06
C PRO A 12 6.82 -14.57 1.30
N GLN A 13 5.71 -14.47 2.03
CA GLN A 13 4.41 -14.10 1.49
C GLN A 13 3.75 -13.05 2.38
N ILE A 14 2.93 -12.19 1.78
CA ILE A 14 2.11 -11.22 2.52
C ILE A 14 1.11 -11.93 3.45
N ILE A 15 0.85 -11.32 4.60
CA ILE A 15 0.08 -11.93 5.69
C ILE A 15 -1.32 -11.30 5.75
N PRO A 16 -2.42 -12.05 5.58
CA PRO A 16 -3.76 -11.49 5.69
C PRO A 16 -4.04 -11.01 7.13
N THR A 17 -4.49 -9.78 7.29
CA THR A 17 -4.72 -9.17 8.62
C THR A 17 -6.20 -9.10 9.02
N ASN A 18 -7.11 -9.39 8.07
CA ASN A 18 -8.54 -9.41 8.29
C ASN A 18 -9.23 -10.56 7.53
N ALA A 19 -10.36 -11.05 8.05
CA ALA A 19 -11.14 -12.12 7.43
C ALA A 19 -11.72 -11.73 6.06
N GLY A 20 -11.86 -10.43 5.82
CA GLY A 20 -12.34 -9.90 4.54
C GLY A 20 -11.33 -10.01 3.40
N LEU A 21 -10.08 -10.39 3.68
CA LEU A 21 -8.96 -10.40 2.72
C LEU A 21 -8.95 -9.08 1.92
N ARG A 22 -8.92 -7.97 2.66
CA ARG A 22 -8.82 -6.62 2.11
C ARG A 22 -7.55 -5.90 2.55
N THR A 23 -6.91 -6.43 3.60
CA THR A 23 -5.68 -5.89 4.15
C THR A 23 -4.69 -7.03 4.35
N TRP A 24 -3.46 -6.82 3.90
CA TRP A 24 -2.34 -7.75 4.01
C TRP A 24 -1.09 -7.00 4.45
N ALA A 25 -0.35 -7.58 5.39
CA ALA A 25 0.88 -7.02 5.93
C ALA A 25 2.12 -7.59 5.23
N VAL A 26 3.19 -6.80 5.20
CA VAL A 26 4.53 -7.26 4.84
C VAL A 26 5.02 -8.26 5.90
N PRO A 27 5.56 -9.43 5.52
CA PRO A 27 6.19 -10.31 6.48
C PRO A 27 7.47 -9.64 7.05
N PRO A 28 7.90 -9.94 8.29
CA PRO A 28 9.09 -9.33 8.87
C PRO A 28 10.34 -9.41 7.97
N GLN A 29 10.48 -10.49 7.20
CA GLN A 29 11.55 -10.70 6.21
C GLN A 29 11.54 -9.62 5.12
N GLY A 30 10.37 -9.19 4.65
CA GLY A 30 10.25 -8.14 3.63
C GLY A 30 10.57 -6.74 4.17
N LEU A 31 10.56 -6.56 5.50
CA LEU A 31 10.90 -5.31 6.18
C LEU A 31 12.37 -5.23 6.61
N GLN A 32 13.19 -6.24 6.29
CA GLN A 32 14.63 -6.21 6.62
C GLN A 32 15.44 -5.33 5.64
N GLU A 33 14.90 -5.10 4.46
CA GLU A 33 15.54 -4.31 3.41
C GLU A 33 15.01 -2.88 3.38
N ASN A 34 15.81 -1.96 2.83
CA ASN A 34 15.41 -0.55 2.70
C ASN A 34 14.24 -0.35 1.72
N ILE A 35 14.11 -1.23 0.73
CA ILE A 35 13.01 -1.23 -0.23
C ILE A 35 12.28 -2.56 -0.10
N VAL A 36 11.00 -2.51 0.22
CA VAL A 36 10.14 -3.70 0.27
C VAL A 36 9.87 -4.14 -1.17
N PRO A 37 10.13 -5.41 -1.55
CA PRO A 37 9.77 -5.91 -2.87
C PRO A 37 8.28 -5.73 -3.16
N ASN A 38 7.91 -5.41 -4.41
CA ASN A 38 6.52 -5.14 -4.79
C ASN A 38 5.55 -6.27 -4.40
N ASP A 39 5.97 -7.52 -4.57
CA ASP A 39 5.15 -8.70 -4.25
C ASP A 39 4.96 -8.92 -2.73
N LEU A 40 5.72 -8.20 -1.91
CA LEU A 40 5.65 -8.23 -0.45
C LEU A 40 5.09 -6.93 0.14
N PHE A 41 4.89 -5.87 -0.65
CA PHE A 41 4.41 -4.59 -0.16
C PHE A 41 2.99 -4.73 0.41
N TYR A 42 2.72 -4.06 1.53
CA TYR A 42 1.42 -4.21 2.20
C TYR A 42 0.28 -3.70 1.32
N ILE A 43 -0.89 -4.32 1.45
CA ILE A 43 -2.08 -3.94 0.71
C ILE A 43 -3.13 -3.52 1.73
N ARG A 44 -3.79 -2.37 1.48
CA ARG A 44 -4.96 -1.93 2.25
C ARG A 44 -6.03 -1.43 1.28
N ASN A 45 -7.14 -2.15 1.21
CA ASN A 45 -8.30 -1.77 0.40
C ASN A 45 -9.54 -1.55 1.27
N HIS A 46 -10.23 -0.43 1.08
CA HIS A 46 -11.50 -0.19 1.77
C HIS A 46 -12.65 -1.01 1.17
N TRP A 47 -12.60 -1.29 -0.14
CA TRP A 47 -13.56 -2.14 -0.83
C TRP A 47 -12.96 -3.51 -1.14
N LYS A 48 -13.82 -4.51 -1.35
CA LYS A 48 -13.40 -5.87 -1.67
C LYS A 48 -12.83 -6.00 -3.08
N GLU A 49 -13.33 -5.19 -4.00
CA GLU A 49 -13.00 -5.27 -5.41
C GLU A 49 -12.09 -4.10 -5.79
N SER A 50 -11.02 -4.39 -6.54
CA SER A 50 -10.21 -3.39 -7.21
C SER A 50 -10.85 -3.05 -8.55
N PRO A 51 -10.96 -1.76 -8.93
CA PRO A 51 -11.48 -1.39 -10.23
C PRO A 51 -10.61 -1.98 -11.34
N LYS A 52 -11.26 -2.46 -12.41
CA LYS A 52 -10.58 -2.79 -13.67
C LYS A 52 -10.50 -1.52 -14.48
N ILE A 53 -9.29 -1.09 -14.82
CA ILE A 53 -9.04 0.15 -15.56
C ILE A 53 -8.52 -0.23 -16.96
N ASP A 54 -9.16 0.32 -18.00
CA ASP A 54 -8.60 0.33 -19.36
C ASP A 54 -7.78 1.61 -19.53
N ILE A 55 -6.50 1.44 -19.86
CA ILE A 55 -5.57 2.56 -19.99
C ILE A 55 -5.89 3.46 -21.19
N ASN A 56 -6.55 2.92 -22.23
CA ASN A 56 -6.89 3.67 -23.44
C ASN A 56 -8.07 4.62 -23.22
N THR A 57 -8.90 4.35 -22.23
CA THR A 57 -10.05 5.18 -21.87
C THR A 57 -9.88 5.86 -20.52
N PHE A 58 -8.70 5.74 -19.90
CA PHE A 58 -8.40 6.36 -18.62
C PHE A 58 -8.34 7.88 -18.78
N GLU A 59 -8.99 8.57 -17.85
CA GLU A 59 -8.99 10.02 -17.77
C GLU A 59 -8.80 10.43 -16.29
N LEU A 60 -7.80 11.27 -16.03
CA LEU A 60 -7.63 11.97 -14.76
C LEU A 60 -8.23 13.36 -14.89
N LYS A 61 -9.36 13.59 -14.22
CA LYS A 61 -10.01 14.89 -14.16
C LYS A 61 -9.53 15.70 -12.96
N ILE A 62 -9.11 16.93 -13.20
CA ILE A 62 -8.75 17.92 -12.18
C ILE A 62 -9.84 19.00 -12.19
N ASP A 63 -10.61 19.08 -11.11
CA ASP A 63 -11.70 20.05 -10.93
C ASP A 63 -11.74 20.62 -9.50
N GLY A 64 -12.77 21.40 -9.18
CA GLY A 64 -12.94 22.06 -7.88
C GLY A 64 -12.51 23.54 -7.91
N GLU A 65 -11.76 23.96 -6.90
CA GLU A 65 -11.25 25.33 -6.76
C GLU A 65 -9.98 25.52 -7.60
N VAL A 66 -10.11 25.42 -8.93
CA VAL A 66 -9.01 25.59 -9.89
C VAL A 66 -9.38 26.63 -10.93
N GLU A 67 -8.39 27.34 -11.47
CA GLU A 67 -8.65 28.35 -12.52
C GLU A 67 -9.25 27.71 -13.78
N ARG A 68 -8.82 26.48 -14.11
CA ARG A 68 -9.29 25.73 -15.27
C ARG A 68 -9.42 24.25 -14.93
N THR A 69 -10.60 23.70 -15.18
CA THR A 69 -10.83 22.25 -15.15
C THR A 69 -10.10 21.61 -16.33
N ILE A 70 -9.29 20.60 -16.06
CA ILE A 70 -8.57 19.84 -17.09
C ILE A 70 -8.84 18.34 -16.96
N SER A 71 -8.69 17.66 -18.09
CA SER A 71 -8.74 16.20 -18.19
C SER A 71 -7.47 15.71 -18.86
N LEU A 72 -6.78 14.76 -18.24
CA LEU A 72 -5.52 14.21 -18.74
C LEU A 72 -5.69 12.71 -19.03
N SER A 73 -5.30 12.30 -20.24
CA SER A 73 -5.13 10.87 -20.53
C SER A 73 -3.89 10.31 -19.83
N PHE A 74 -3.74 8.99 -19.81
CA PHE A 74 -2.53 8.37 -19.28
C PHE A 74 -1.27 8.76 -20.09
N GLU A 75 -1.40 8.92 -21.41
CA GLU A 75 -0.28 9.35 -22.25
C GLU A 75 0.08 10.82 -22.03
N ASP A 76 -0.87 11.68 -21.66
CA ASP A 76 -0.57 13.07 -21.31
C ASP A 76 0.21 13.14 -19.99
N LEU A 77 -0.17 12.35 -18.99
CA LEU A 77 0.58 12.24 -17.74
C LEU A 77 2.03 11.78 -17.98
N LYS A 78 2.24 10.83 -18.90
CA LYS A 78 3.59 10.34 -19.23
C LYS A 78 4.50 11.37 -19.92
N LYS A 79 3.93 12.41 -20.53
CA LYS A 79 4.70 13.50 -21.16
C LYS A 79 5.16 14.55 -20.15
N LEU A 80 4.56 14.60 -18.97
CA LEU A 80 4.93 15.56 -17.92
C LEU A 80 6.26 15.16 -17.25
N PRO A 81 6.98 16.11 -16.64
CA PRO A 81 8.25 15.83 -15.98
C PRO A 81 8.11 14.79 -14.85
N GLN A 82 8.82 13.66 -15.00
CA GLN A 82 8.82 12.60 -14.00
C GLN A 82 9.73 12.96 -12.83
N LYS A 83 9.26 12.70 -11.61
CA LYS A 83 10.03 12.78 -10.36
C LYS A 83 10.07 11.41 -9.68
N ARG A 84 11.12 11.17 -8.89
CA ARG A 84 11.34 9.93 -8.13
C ARG A 84 11.65 10.27 -6.68
N PHE A 85 11.00 9.58 -5.76
CA PHE A 85 11.25 9.74 -4.32
C PHE A 85 11.15 8.40 -3.61
N GLN A 86 12.06 8.15 -2.69
CA GLN A 86 11.94 7.05 -1.75
C GLN A 86 11.11 7.50 -0.55
N VAL A 87 9.97 6.84 -0.34
CA VAL A 87 9.01 7.21 0.70
C VAL A 87 8.42 5.96 1.35
N THR A 88 8.33 5.99 2.68
CA THR A 88 7.63 4.97 3.46
C THR A 88 6.15 5.32 3.53
N PHE A 89 5.30 4.38 3.13
CA PHE A 89 3.88 4.43 3.45
C PHE A 89 3.62 3.57 4.67
N GLU A 90 2.90 4.15 5.63
CA GLU A 90 2.47 3.48 6.84
C GLU A 90 0.96 3.71 7.00
N CYS A 91 0.22 2.61 7.18
CA CYS A 91 -1.20 2.71 7.46
C CYS A 91 -1.41 3.22 8.90
N CYS A 92 -2.36 4.13 9.11
CA CYS A 92 -2.70 4.62 10.44
C CYS A 92 -3.13 3.53 11.44
N GLY A 93 -3.52 2.35 10.94
CA GLY A 93 -3.83 1.17 11.75
C GLY A 93 -2.59 0.34 12.15
N ASN A 94 -1.38 0.72 11.73
CA ASN A 94 -0.15 0.02 12.10
C ASN A 94 0.09 0.24 13.60
N SER A 95 -0.03 -0.81 14.40
CA SER A 95 0.15 -0.70 15.86
C SER A 95 1.44 -1.40 16.28
N PRO A 96 2.34 -0.74 17.01
CA PRO A 96 3.51 -1.39 17.60
C PRO A 96 3.17 -2.20 18.87
N VAL A 97 1.95 -2.10 19.41
CA VAL A 97 1.66 -2.48 20.80
C VAL A 97 1.29 -3.98 20.94
N PRO A 98 2.04 -4.76 21.75
CA PRO A 98 1.77 -6.20 21.95
C PRO A 98 0.42 -6.52 22.61
N GLU A 99 -0.19 -5.59 23.33
CA GLU A 99 -1.51 -5.81 23.97
C GLU A 99 -2.66 -5.93 22.95
N TYR A 100 -2.42 -5.63 21.67
CA TYR A 100 -3.33 -5.96 20.57
C TYR A 100 -3.37 -7.47 20.25
N TYR A 101 -2.43 -8.27 20.77
CA TYR A 101 -2.45 -9.73 20.61
C TYR A 101 -3.34 -10.44 21.64
N THR A 102 -3.62 -9.82 22.79
CA THR A 102 -4.14 -10.54 23.97
C THR A 102 -5.58 -10.20 24.37
N LYS A 103 -6.15 -9.09 23.90
CA LYS A 103 -7.56 -8.74 24.19
C LYS A 103 -8.44 -8.88 22.95
N ALA A 104 -9.28 -9.92 22.96
CA ALA A 104 -10.28 -10.20 21.93
C ALA A 104 -11.45 -9.19 21.87
N LEU A 105 -11.42 -8.09 22.63
CA LEU A 105 -12.59 -7.23 22.81
C LEU A 105 -12.21 -5.76 22.93
N ARG A 106 -12.36 -5.01 21.83
CA ARG A 106 -13.06 -3.71 21.83
C ARG A 106 -13.89 -3.58 20.55
N ILE A 107 -15.14 -4.02 20.67
CA ILE A 107 -16.36 -3.55 20.00
C ILE A 107 -16.22 -2.19 19.31
N SER A 108 -16.34 -2.18 17.99
CA SER A 108 -17.09 -1.19 17.20
C SER A 108 -16.69 -1.34 15.74
N SER A 109 -17.66 -1.34 14.85
CA SER A 109 -17.58 -1.38 13.38
C SER A 109 -16.79 -0.23 12.72
N VAL A 110 -15.82 0.38 13.40
CA VAL A 110 -15.22 1.67 13.00
C VAL A 110 -13.75 1.57 12.59
N MET A 111 -13.01 0.53 12.98
CA MET A 111 -11.76 0.18 12.32
C MET A 111 -11.78 -1.32 12.10
N GLU A 112 -11.55 -1.74 10.87
CA GLU A 112 -11.34 -3.16 10.54
C GLU A 112 -10.44 -3.77 11.60
N GLN A 113 -10.78 -4.95 12.11
CA GLN A 113 -10.02 -5.68 13.13
C GLN A 113 -8.65 -6.10 12.56
N ILE A 114 -7.83 -5.14 12.16
CA ILE A 114 -6.49 -5.31 11.62
C ILE A 114 -5.64 -5.71 12.83
N LYS A 115 -5.51 -7.02 12.99
CA LYS A 115 -4.57 -7.62 13.92
C LYS A 115 -3.28 -7.78 13.14
N GLY A 116 -2.30 -6.92 13.38
CA GLY A 116 -1.00 -7.12 12.76
C GLY A 116 -0.10 -5.90 12.76
N HIS A 117 1.20 -6.20 12.79
CA HIS A 117 2.28 -5.29 12.45
C HIS A 117 2.63 -5.48 10.97
N GLY A 118 3.28 -4.50 10.36
CA GLY A 118 3.78 -4.63 8.99
C GLY A 118 2.80 -4.17 7.91
N ILE A 119 1.77 -3.40 8.25
CA ILE A 119 1.00 -2.61 7.26
C ILE A 119 1.72 -1.28 6.96
N MET A 120 3.01 -1.42 6.64
CA MET A 120 3.93 -0.37 6.29
C MET A 120 4.94 -0.90 5.26
N GLY A 121 5.53 -0.02 4.46
CA GLY A 121 6.57 -0.41 3.52
C GLY A 121 7.24 0.81 2.91
N ASN A 122 8.54 0.68 2.65
CA ASN A 122 9.33 1.71 1.99
C ASN A 122 9.58 1.32 0.53
N ALA A 123 9.39 2.24 -0.40
CA ALA A 123 9.57 2.02 -1.83
C ALA A 123 10.07 3.28 -2.54
N GLU A 124 10.64 3.10 -3.73
CA GLU A 124 10.90 4.20 -4.66
C GLU A 124 9.66 4.42 -5.53
N TRP A 125 9.08 5.60 -5.46
CA TRP A 125 7.89 6.00 -6.19
C TRP A 125 8.30 6.90 -7.35
N ALA A 126 7.77 6.62 -8.54
CA ALA A 126 7.99 7.42 -9.74
C ALA A 126 6.66 7.93 -10.28
N GLY A 127 6.59 9.21 -10.65
CA GLY A 127 5.35 9.79 -11.16
C GLY A 127 5.48 11.28 -11.49
N VAL A 128 4.34 11.91 -11.71
CA VAL A 128 4.26 13.35 -11.93
C VAL A 128 3.92 14.05 -10.61
N SER A 129 4.57 15.17 -10.37
CA SER A 129 4.28 16.06 -9.24
C SER A 129 2.85 16.58 -9.31
N LEU A 130 2.06 16.42 -8.25
CA LEU A 130 0.71 17.00 -8.18
C LEU A 130 0.76 18.53 -8.34
N LYS A 131 1.79 19.19 -7.80
CA LYS A 131 2.00 20.64 -8.01
C LYS A 131 2.09 20.96 -9.50
N ASP A 132 2.90 20.21 -10.25
CA ASP A 132 3.13 20.47 -11.66
C ASP A 132 1.86 20.21 -12.48
N VAL A 133 1.00 19.29 -12.03
CA VAL A 133 -0.34 19.05 -12.62
C VAL A 133 -1.31 20.20 -12.33
N LEU A 134 -1.29 20.75 -11.12
CA LEU A 134 -2.16 21.88 -10.73
C LEU A 134 -1.77 23.21 -11.36
N GLU A 135 -0.53 23.33 -11.86
CA GLU A 135 0.00 24.53 -12.53
C GLU A 135 -0.18 24.52 -14.06
N LEU A 136 -0.86 23.50 -14.63
CA LEU A 136 -1.13 23.39 -16.08
C LEU A 136 -2.13 24.44 -16.61
#